data_AF-A0A9E4B9I7-F1
#
_entry.id   AF-A0A9E4B9I7-F1
#
_cell.length_a   1.000
_cell.length_b   1.000
_cell.length_c   1.000
_cell.angle_alpha   90.00
_cell.angle_beta   90.00
_cell.angle_gamma   90.00
#
_symmetry.space_group_name_H-M   'P 1'
#
loop_
_entity.id
_entity.type
_entity.pdbx_description
1 polymer ?
#
loop_
_entity_poly.entity_id
_entity_poly.type
_entity_poly.pdbx_seq_one_letter_code
_entity_poly.pdbx_strand_id
1 'polypeptide(L)'
;MGFTNPRVYNEVNELSRRIHELDPNHPTTTTISAIDEEMVALVRERAPDLDFISLQAYGALALMPKAISYLRSGPFMITEWGPLGHWEVGKTRWGAPIEQDSTEKARHYLNGYRTLIEPFLGPGLGSYAFLWGQKQERTHTWFSLFTETGESTSAVDVLQFAWTGRAPANQAPTLESLRLARRPATDSVRLGAGRSYKAKVVVADPDGDPVTYRWRVKPESTETVVGGDLEAGIGDLEGVFAGDTDKAEITMTAPDTPGEYRLFVMVFDGHGHAAHANIPFLVHGKRR
;
A
#
# COMPACT_ATOMS: atom_id res chain seq x y z
N MET A 1 3.05 20.56 2.99
CA MET A 1 3.73 21.69 2.33
C MET A 1 2.68 22.74 2.02
N GLY A 2 2.88 23.99 2.46
CA GLY A 2 1.94 25.09 2.17
C GLY A 2 2.36 25.78 0.88
N PHE A 3 1.54 25.65 -0.15
CA PHE A 3 1.71 26.39 -1.39
C PHE A 3 1.51 27.90 -1.13
N THR A 4 2.37 28.75 -1.71
CA THR A 4 2.44 30.19 -1.36
C THR A 4 1.96 31.14 -2.45
N ASN A 5 1.75 30.67 -3.69
CA ASN A 5 1.44 31.55 -4.82
C ASN A 5 0.18 31.13 -5.59
N PRO A 6 -1.03 31.53 -5.13
CA PRO A 6 -2.31 31.14 -5.74
C PRO A 6 -2.48 31.46 -7.22
N ARG A 7 -1.61 32.31 -7.80
CA ARG A 7 -1.62 32.63 -9.23
C ARG A 7 -1.33 31.44 -10.12
N VAL A 8 -0.73 30.35 -9.62
CA VAL A 8 -0.53 29.13 -10.43
C VAL A 8 -1.85 28.63 -11.04
N TYR A 9 -2.97 28.76 -10.32
CA TYR A 9 -4.25 28.28 -10.80
C TYR A 9 -4.84 29.19 -11.89
N ASN A 10 -4.45 30.46 -11.93
CA ASN A 10 -4.79 31.32 -13.06
C ASN A 10 -4.12 30.80 -14.33
N GLU A 11 -2.85 30.38 -14.25
CA GLU A 11 -2.15 29.79 -15.40
C GLU A 11 -2.73 28.41 -15.78
N VAL A 12 -3.11 27.59 -14.80
CA VAL A 12 -3.84 26.34 -15.04
C VAL A 12 -5.13 26.60 -15.82
N ASN A 13 -5.85 27.67 -15.50
CA ASN A 13 -7.06 28.08 -16.22
C ASN A 13 -6.79 28.47 -17.68
N GLU A 14 -5.74 29.27 -17.93
CA GLU A 14 -5.36 29.67 -19.29
C GLU A 14 -4.95 28.45 -20.13
N LEU A 15 -4.22 27.51 -19.51
CA LEU A 15 -3.84 26.25 -20.16
C LEU A 15 -5.06 25.37 -20.46
N SER A 16 -6.01 25.27 -19.53
CA SER A 16 -7.26 24.55 -19.75
C SER A 16 -8.00 25.08 -20.98
N ARG A 17 -8.20 26.41 -21.04
CA ARG A 17 -8.89 27.06 -22.18
C ARG A 17 -8.22 26.76 -23.50
N ARG A 18 -6.88 26.86 -23.52
CA ARG A 18 -6.08 26.58 -24.71
C ARG A 18 -6.17 25.11 -25.12
N ILE A 19 -6.23 24.18 -24.17
CA ILE A 19 -6.43 22.76 -24.46
C ILE A 19 -7.80 22.57 -25.10
N HIS A 20 -8.89 23.10 -24.54
CA HIS A 20 -10.22 22.95 -25.12
C HIS A 20 -10.37 23.60 -26.50
N GLU A 21 -9.67 24.70 -26.78
CA GLU A 21 -9.61 25.31 -28.13
C GLU A 21 -9.00 24.35 -29.17
N LEU A 22 -8.01 23.55 -28.77
CA LEU A 22 -7.27 22.63 -29.65
C LEU A 22 -7.87 21.22 -29.66
N ASP A 23 -8.45 20.80 -28.54
CA ASP A 23 -9.00 19.48 -28.27
C ASP A 23 -10.30 19.62 -27.46
N PRO A 24 -11.44 19.83 -28.14
CA PRO A 24 -12.72 20.03 -27.48
C PRO A 24 -13.34 18.73 -26.93
N ASN A 25 -12.70 17.57 -27.12
CA ASN A 25 -13.30 16.27 -26.79
C ASN A 25 -12.82 15.70 -25.45
N HIS A 26 -11.68 16.17 -24.91
CA HIS A 26 -11.08 15.60 -23.72
C HIS A 26 -11.12 16.58 -22.54
N PRO A 27 -11.45 16.09 -21.33
CA PRO A 27 -11.57 16.96 -20.17
C PRO A 27 -10.19 17.35 -19.64
N THR A 28 -10.11 18.53 -19.05
CA THR A 28 -8.96 19.04 -18.34
C THR A 28 -9.18 18.95 -16.83
N THR A 29 -8.10 18.74 -16.09
CA THR A 29 -8.13 18.67 -14.63
C THR A 29 -6.82 19.17 -14.04
N THR A 30 -6.82 19.41 -12.74
CA THR A 30 -5.60 19.62 -11.96
C THR A 30 -5.67 18.84 -10.66
N THR A 31 -4.51 18.40 -10.19
CA THR A 31 -4.40 17.56 -9.00
C THR A 31 -4.07 18.38 -7.77
N ILE A 32 -4.80 18.12 -6.69
CA ILE A 32 -4.50 18.62 -5.35
C ILE A 32 -4.35 17.46 -4.37
N SER A 33 -3.36 17.57 -3.48
CA SER A 33 -3.11 16.58 -2.41
C SER A 33 -3.78 16.94 -1.09
N ALA A 34 -4.25 18.18 -0.96
CA ALA A 34 -4.98 18.64 0.21
C ALA A 34 -6.49 18.59 -0.08
N ILE A 35 -7.20 17.72 0.62
CA ILE A 35 -8.67 17.61 0.58
C ILE A 35 -9.23 18.57 1.64
N ASP A 36 -9.04 19.87 1.43
CA ASP A 36 -9.55 20.94 2.28
C ASP A 36 -10.44 21.93 1.51
N GLU A 37 -11.36 22.56 2.23
CA GLU A 37 -12.41 23.41 1.64
C GLU A 37 -11.84 24.67 0.99
N GLU A 38 -10.84 25.29 1.63
CA GLU A 38 -10.22 26.54 1.14
C GLU A 38 -9.47 26.28 -0.17
N MET A 39 -8.74 25.17 -0.24
CA MET A 39 -8.02 24.75 -1.45
C MET A 39 -8.99 24.45 -2.60
N VAL A 40 -10.06 23.70 -2.33
CA VAL A 40 -11.08 23.40 -3.35
C VAL A 40 -11.76 24.67 -3.85
N ALA A 41 -12.11 25.59 -2.94
CA ALA A 41 -12.70 26.88 -3.31
C ALA A 41 -11.73 27.72 -4.16
N LEU A 42 -10.45 27.79 -3.77
CA LEU A 42 -9.41 28.52 -4.47
C LEU A 42 -9.21 28.02 -5.91
N VAL A 43 -9.16 26.69 -6.11
CA VAL A 43 -9.01 26.12 -7.46
C VAL A 43 -10.22 26.45 -8.32
N ARG A 44 -11.44 26.31 -7.79
CA ARG A 44 -12.68 26.62 -8.54
C ARG A 44 -12.78 28.10 -8.90
N GLU A 45 -12.37 28.99 -8.01
CA GLU A 45 -12.36 30.43 -8.26
C GLU A 45 -11.37 30.80 -9.38
N ARG A 46 -10.18 30.21 -9.35
CA ARG A 46 -9.05 30.63 -10.21
C ARG A 46 -8.92 29.85 -11.51
N ALA A 47 -9.41 28.61 -11.53
CA ALA A 47 -9.42 27.72 -12.66
C ALA A 47 -10.83 27.21 -13.00
N PRO A 48 -11.80 28.11 -13.25
CA PRO A 48 -13.19 27.74 -13.54
C PRO A 48 -13.37 26.98 -14.86
N ASP A 49 -12.37 26.99 -15.75
CA ASP A 49 -12.42 26.27 -17.03
C ASP A 49 -12.12 24.76 -16.88
N LEU A 50 -11.59 24.31 -15.73
CA LEU A 50 -11.36 22.89 -15.48
C LEU A 50 -12.69 22.12 -15.42
N ASP A 51 -12.74 20.96 -16.08
CA ASP A 51 -13.92 20.10 -16.07
C ASP A 51 -14.16 19.43 -14.70
N PHE A 52 -13.06 19.09 -13.99
CA PHE A 52 -13.13 18.48 -12.66
C PHE A 52 -11.84 18.66 -11.86
N ILE A 53 -11.93 18.47 -10.53
CA ILE A 53 -10.75 18.47 -9.63
C ILE A 53 -10.28 17.03 -9.38
N SER A 54 -8.98 16.81 -9.49
CA SER A 54 -8.33 15.53 -9.16
C SER A 54 -7.78 15.56 -7.72
N LEU A 55 -8.09 14.52 -6.93
CA LEU A 55 -7.72 14.41 -5.52
C LEU A 55 -6.75 13.25 -5.29
N GLN A 56 -5.57 13.53 -4.72
CA GLN A 56 -4.70 12.49 -4.17
C GLN A 56 -5.02 12.30 -2.69
N ALA A 57 -5.47 11.10 -2.31
CA ALA A 57 -6.06 10.81 -1.01
C ALA A 57 -5.21 9.86 -0.13
N TYR A 58 -3.89 9.97 -0.16
CA TYR A 58 -2.99 9.20 0.71
C TYR A 58 -3.26 9.48 2.19
N GLY A 59 -3.76 8.48 2.93
CA GLY A 59 -4.17 8.64 4.32
C GLY A 59 -5.31 9.63 4.59
N ALA A 60 -5.86 10.22 3.53
CA ALA A 60 -6.87 11.26 3.59
C ALA A 60 -8.25 10.79 3.12
N LEU A 61 -8.37 9.55 2.64
CA LEU A 61 -9.63 9.00 2.15
C LEU A 61 -10.73 9.03 3.23
N ALA A 62 -10.35 8.87 4.50
CA ALA A 62 -11.28 8.96 5.63
C ALA A 62 -11.93 10.35 5.80
N LEU A 63 -11.40 11.40 5.16
CA LEU A 63 -11.98 12.75 5.17
C LEU A 63 -13.17 12.90 4.23
N MET A 64 -13.38 11.98 3.28
CA MET A 64 -14.40 12.08 2.23
C MET A 64 -15.83 12.34 2.74
N PRO A 65 -16.32 11.73 3.84
CA PRO A 65 -17.65 12.01 4.37
C PRO A 65 -17.86 13.49 4.78
N LYS A 66 -16.80 14.17 5.22
CA LYS A 66 -16.83 15.62 5.47
C LYS A 66 -16.61 16.38 4.16
N ALA A 67 -15.62 15.97 3.38
CA ALA A 67 -15.19 16.68 2.18
C ALA A 67 -16.29 16.81 1.13
N ILE A 68 -17.21 15.85 1.08
CA ILE A 68 -18.32 15.86 0.12
C ILE A 68 -19.22 17.09 0.24
N SER A 69 -19.27 17.78 1.39
CA SER A 69 -20.12 18.97 1.54
C SER A 69 -19.70 20.12 0.61
N TYR A 70 -18.39 20.29 0.41
CA TYR A 70 -17.83 21.32 -0.48
C TYR A 70 -17.43 20.75 -1.84
N LEU A 71 -17.00 19.48 -1.93
CA LEU A 71 -16.65 18.86 -3.21
C LEU A 71 -17.86 18.71 -4.15
N ARG A 72 -19.06 18.47 -3.62
CA ARG A 72 -20.28 18.27 -4.45
C ARG A 72 -20.73 19.49 -5.26
N SER A 73 -20.12 20.65 -5.05
CA SER A 73 -20.42 21.86 -5.82
C SER A 73 -19.95 21.77 -7.29
N GLY A 74 -19.28 20.68 -7.68
CA GLY A 74 -18.80 20.41 -9.04
C GLY A 74 -18.10 19.05 -9.14
N PRO A 75 -17.78 18.56 -10.34
CA PRO A 75 -17.21 17.23 -10.52
C PRO A 75 -15.81 17.08 -9.89
N PHE A 76 -15.53 15.91 -9.35
CA PHE A 76 -14.19 15.55 -8.85
C PHE A 76 -13.86 14.08 -9.12
N MET A 77 -12.58 13.73 -9.09
CA MET A 77 -12.11 12.35 -9.20
C MET A 77 -11.03 12.08 -8.14
N ILE A 78 -11.06 10.89 -7.53
CA ILE A 78 -10.01 10.48 -6.59
C ILE A 78 -8.89 9.82 -7.39
N THR A 79 -7.92 10.61 -7.81
CA THR A 79 -6.91 10.16 -8.77
C THR A 79 -5.80 9.33 -8.17
N GLU A 80 -5.64 9.30 -6.84
CA GLU A 80 -4.77 8.32 -6.16
C GLU A 80 -5.33 7.99 -4.78
N TRP A 81 -5.46 6.70 -4.48
CA TRP A 81 -5.79 6.18 -3.15
C TRP A 81 -5.27 4.75 -3.03
N GLY A 82 -4.94 4.31 -1.81
CA GLY A 82 -4.26 3.03 -1.61
C GLY A 82 -4.40 2.50 -0.18
N PRO A 83 -3.51 1.57 0.23
CA PRO A 83 -3.48 1.09 1.59
C PRO A 83 -2.89 2.16 2.52
N LEU A 84 -2.86 1.88 3.83
CA LEU A 84 -2.28 2.78 4.81
C LEU A 84 -0.80 3.06 4.52
N GLY A 85 -0.42 4.34 4.58
CA GLY A 85 0.97 4.76 4.50
C GLY A 85 1.80 4.30 5.69
N HIS A 86 3.11 4.18 5.50
CA HIS A 86 4.03 3.78 6.58
C HIS A 86 4.10 4.77 7.75
N TRP A 87 3.57 5.98 7.57
CA TRP A 87 3.40 6.98 8.63
C TRP A 87 2.09 6.81 9.42
N GLU A 88 1.14 6.02 8.94
CA GLU A 88 -0.20 5.85 9.53
C GLU A 88 -0.33 4.59 10.38
N VAL A 89 0.64 3.68 10.28
CA VAL A 89 0.64 2.39 10.98
C VAL A 89 1.37 2.45 12.32
N GLY A 90 1.07 1.47 13.18
CA GLY A 90 1.83 1.24 14.41
C GLY A 90 3.31 0.95 14.11
N LYS A 91 4.19 1.34 15.02
CA LYS A 91 5.64 1.14 14.89
C LYS A 91 6.14 0.23 16.01
N THR A 92 7.20 -0.52 15.71
CA THR A 92 7.96 -1.25 16.73
C THR A 92 8.62 -0.28 17.73
N ARG A 93 9.15 -0.80 18.84
CA ARG A 93 9.89 -0.01 19.84
C ARG A 93 11.13 0.71 19.30
N TRP A 94 11.66 0.29 18.14
CA TRP A 94 12.79 0.95 17.48
C TRP A 94 12.36 1.79 16.26
N GLY A 95 11.05 1.97 16.04
CA GLY A 95 10.53 2.90 15.04
C GLY A 95 10.24 2.29 13.66
N ALA A 96 10.57 1.02 13.43
CA ALA A 96 10.20 0.34 12.18
C ALA A 96 8.66 0.24 12.05
N PRO A 97 8.07 0.67 10.92
CA PRO A 97 6.62 0.65 10.73
C PRO A 97 6.11 -0.77 10.47
N ILE A 98 5.01 -1.14 11.10
CA ILE A 98 4.42 -2.49 10.99
C ILE A 98 3.51 -2.50 9.77
N GLU A 99 3.95 -3.21 8.73
CA GLU A 99 3.21 -3.30 7.48
C GLU A 99 2.03 -4.27 7.64
N GLN A 100 0.90 -3.92 7.04
CA GLN A 100 -0.25 -4.80 6.92
C GLN A 100 0.07 -5.99 6.01
N ASP A 101 -0.48 -7.15 6.31
CA ASP A 101 -0.43 -8.27 5.36
C ASP A 101 -1.36 -8.05 4.16
N SER A 102 -1.17 -8.82 3.09
CA SER A 102 -2.00 -8.70 1.87
C SER A 102 -3.51 -8.83 2.12
N THR A 103 -3.94 -9.62 3.11
CA THR A 103 -5.35 -9.81 3.45
C THR A 103 -5.92 -8.60 4.18
N GLU A 104 -5.15 -8.04 5.12
CA GLU A 104 -5.48 -6.77 5.77
C GLU A 104 -5.56 -5.60 4.77
N LYS A 105 -4.63 -5.56 3.80
CA LYS A 105 -4.67 -4.58 2.70
C LYS A 105 -5.92 -4.75 1.84
N ALA A 106 -6.28 -5.97 1.46
CA ALA A 106 -7.50 -6.24 0.71
C ALA A 106 -8.74 -5.72 1.46
N ARG A 107 -8.86 -6.00 2.76
CA ARG A 107 -9.96 -5.45 3.58
C ARG A 107 -9.96 -3.93 3.57
N HIS A 108 -8.79 -3.29 3.64
CA HIS A 108 -8.67 -1.84 3.58
C HIS A 108 -9.16 -1.28 2.23
N TYR A 109 -8.74 -1.85 1.10
CA TYR A 109 -9.22 -1.43 -0.23
C TYR A 109 -10.73 -1.59 -0.37
N LEU A 110 -11.28 -2.75 0.01
CA LEU A 110 -12.72 -3.00 -0.12
C LEU A 110 -13.54 -2.03 0.72
N ASN A 111 -13.12 -1.82 1.98
CA ASN A 111 -13.78 -0.87 2.86
C ASN A 111 -13.65 0.56 2.34
N GLY A 112 -12.44 0.98 1.95
CA GLY A 112 -12.16 2.30 1.40
C GLY A 112 -13.03 2.60 0.18
N TYR A 113 -13.10 1.68 -0.77
CA TYR A 113 -13.97 1.84 -1.93
C TYR A 113 -15.44 1.96 -1.54
N ARG A 114 -15.99 0.95 -0.84
CA ARG A 114 -17.43 0.85 -0.56
C ARG A 114 -17.96 1.94 0.36
N THR A 115 -17.12 2.46 1.26
CA THR A 115 -17.57 3.40 2.28
C THR A 115 -17.13 4.83 2.01
N LEU A 116 -16.05 5.04 1.24
CA LEU A 116 -15.43 6.35 1.05
C LEU A 116 -15.31 6.79 -0.41
N ILE A 117 -15.68 5.94 -1.38
CA ILE A 117 -15.64 6.26 -2.82
C ILE A 117 -17.00 6.04 -3.46
N GLU A 118 -17.49 4.80 -3.43
CA GLU A 118 -18.76 4.37 -4.02
C GLU A 118 -19.96 5.25 -3.60
N PRO A 119 -20.14 5.63 -2.32
CA PRO A 119 -21.27 6.45 -1.90
C PRO A 119 -21.26 7.88 -2.45
N PHE A 120 -20.13 8.31 -3.01
CA PHE A 120 -19.94 9.65 -3.57
C PHE A 120 -19.88 9.65 -5.09
N LEU A 121 -20.11 8.51 -5.74
CA LEU A 121 -20.30 8.45 -7.19
C LEU A 121 -21.52 9.28 -7.60
N GLY A 122 -21.43 9.98 -8.72
CA GLY A 122 -22.37 11.01 -9.14
C GLY A 122 -21.69 12.38 -9.19
N PRO A 123 -21.49 13.06 -8.03
CA PRO A 123 -20.57 14.20 -7.97
C PRO A 123 -19.10 13.76 -8.12
N GLY A 124 -18.75 12.56 -7.64
CA GLY A 124 -17.48 11.90 -7.92
C GLY A 124 -17.54 11.11 -9.22
N LEU A 125 -16.57 11.32 -10.10
CA LEU A 125 -16.47 10.70 -11.42
C LEU A 125 -15.87 9.29 -11.38
N GLY A 126 -15.13 8.96 -10.32
CA GLY A 126 -14.45 7.68 -10.17
C GLY A 126 -13.18 7.78 -9.34
N SER A 127 -12.33 6.75 -9.47
CA SER A 127 -11.06 6.70 -8.74
C SER A 127 -9.99 5.84 -9.42
N TYR A 128 -8.72 6.13 -9.18
CA TYR A 128 -7.59 5.26 -9.55
C TYR A 128 -6.90 4.68 -8.30
N ALA A 129 -6.89 3.36 -8.19
CA ALA A 129 -6.23 2.65 -7.10
C ALA A 129 -4.71 2.64 -7.29
N PHE A 130 -3.98 2.84 -6.21
CA PHE A 130 -2.52 2.91 -6.15
C PHE A 130 -1.96 1.88 -5.15
N LEU A 131 -0.87 1.18 -5.41
CA LEU A 131 -0.11 1.16 -6.67
C LEU A 131 -0.55 -0.04 -7.52
N TRP A 132 -1.12 0.21 -8.70
CA TRP A 132 -1.39 -0.84 -9.69
C TRP A 132 -0.09 -1.31 -10.36
N GLY A 133 0.65 -2.14 -9.66
CA GLY A 133 1.95 -2.68 -10.08
C GLY A 133 2.80 -3.06 -8.87
N GLN A 134 4.12 -2.95 -9.05
CA GLN A 134 5.09 -3.19 -7.99
C GLN A 134 6.16 -2.09 -7.98
N LYS A 135 6.48 -1.60 -6.78
CA LYS A 135 7.57 -0.65 -6.55
C LYS A 135 8.14 -0.85 -5.15
N GLN A 136 9.44 -0.70 -5.01
CA GLN A 136 10.08 -0.52 -3.70
C GLN A 136 9.66 0.82 -3.09
N GLU A 137 8.99 0.78 -1.94
CA GLU A 137 8.66 1.97 -1.17
C GLU A 137 8.50 1.58 0.30
N ARG A 138 9.50 1.90 1.14
CA ARG A 138 9.74 1.31 2.47
C ARG A 138 10.06 -0.19 2.42
N THR A 139 9.21 -0.99 1.80
CA THR A 139 9.39 -2.40 1.50
C THR A 139 8.95 -2.67 0.05
N HIS A 140 9.35 -3.80 -0.52
CA HIS A 140 8.95 -4.22 -1.86
C HIS A 140 7.45 -4.58 -1.97
N THR A 141 6.75 -4.68 -0.84
CA THR A 141 5.33 -5.05 -0.77
C THR A 141 4.41 -3.91 -0.33
N TRP A 142 4.92 -2.76 0.15
CA TRP A 142 4.11 -1.79 0.91
C TRP A 142 2.84 -1.33 0.19
N PHE A 143 2.99 -0.71 -0.97
CA PHE A 143 1.88 -0.19 -1.77
C PHE A 143 1.54 -1.05 -3.00
N SER A 144 2.37 -2.06 -3.28
CA SER A 144 2.29 -2.90 -4.48
C SER A 144 1.06 -3.82 -4.46
N LEU A 145 0.21 -3.72 -5.49
CA LEU A 145 -0.89 -4.67 -5.71
C LEU A 145 -0.43 -6.00 -6.34
N PHE A 146 0.75 -6.00 -6.96
CA PHE A 146 1.37 -7.15 -7.60
C PHE A 146 2.75 -7.44 -6.99
N THR A 147 3.21 -8.67 -7.11
CA THR A 147 4.57 -9.06 -6.76
C THR A 147 5.60 -8.56 -7.79
N GLU A 148 6.89 -8.69 -7.49
CA GLU A 148 7.99 -8.40 -8.43
C GLU A 148 7.90 -9.26 -9.71
N THR A 149 7.29 -10.44 -9.62
CA THR A 149 7.13 -11.41 -10.70
C THR A 149 5.76 -11.34 -11.40
N GLY A 150 4.87 -10.46 -10.92
CA GLY A 150 3.60 -10.16 -11.58
C GLY A 150 2.38 -10.93 -11.07
N GLU A 151 2.50 -11.72 -9.99
CA GLU A 151 1.34 -12.32 -9.35
C GLU A 151 0.47 -11.26 -8.66
N SER A 152 -0.84 -11.34 -8.81
CA SER A 152 -1.80 -10.44 -8.15
C SER A 152 -2.04 -10.86 -6.70
N THR A 153 -2.42 -9.90 -5.86
CA THR A 153 -2.76 -10.14 -4.45
C THR A 153 -4.26 -10.07 -4.23
N SER A 154 -4.73 -10.48 -3.04
CA SER A 154 -6.15 -10.39 -2.67
C SER A 154 -6.72 -8.97 -2.72
N ALA A 155 -5.87 -7.94 -2.73
CA ALA A 155 -6.28 -6.56 -2.98
C ALA A 155 -6.81 -6.34 -4.42
N VAL A 156 -6.26 -7.04 -5.41
CA VAL A 156 -6.76 -7.02 -6.79
C VAL A 156 -8.12 -7.72 -6.87
N ASP A 157 -8.31 -8.85 -6.18
CA ASP A 157 -9.56 -9.60 -6.17
C ASP A 157 -10.73 -8.75 -5.65
N VAL A 158 -10.51 -8.06 -4.52
CA VAL A 158 -11.56 -7.22 -3.92
C VAL A 158 -11.83 -5.96 -4.74
N LEU A 159 -10.83 -5.42 -5.44
CA LEU A 159 -11.03 -4.31 -6.38
C LEU A 159 -11.84 -4.77 -7.60
N GLN A 160 -11.53 -5.93 -8.17
CA GLN A 160 -12.35 -6.54 -9.22
C GLN A 160 -13.80 -6.72 -8.75
N PHE A 161 -13.99 -7.29 -7.56
CA PHE A 161 -15.33 -7.46 -7.00
C PHE A 161 -16.05 -6.13 -6.79
N ALA A 162 -15.36 -5.12 -6.27
CA ALA A 162 -15.91 -3.79 -6.06
C ALA A 162 -16.34 -3.12 -7.37
N TRP A 163 -15.56 -3.28 -8.44
CA TRP A 163 -15.84 -2.65 -9.73
C TRP A 163 -16.87 -3.39 -10.58
N THR A 164 -16.92 -4.73 -10.48
CA THR A 164 -17.74 -5.56 -11.37
C THR A 164 -18.92 -6.24 -10.70
N GLY A 165 -18.96 -6.23 -9.36
CA GLY A 165 -19.91 -7.01 -8.56
C GLY A 165 -19.63 -8.52 -8.56
N ARG A 166 -18.52 -8.97 -9.16
CA ARG A 166 -18.15 -10.40 -9.28
C ARG A 166 -16.75 -10.65 -8.76
N ALA A 167 -16.61 -11.60 -7.85
CA ALA A 167 -15.31 -12.11 -7.42
C ALA A 167 -14.58 -12.77 -8.61
N PRO A 168 -13.24 -12.81 -8.61
CA PRO A 168 -12.51 -13.61 -9.58
C PRO A 168 -12.83 -15.09 -9.40
N ALA A 169 -12.67 -15.85 -10.49
CA ALA A 169 -13.00 -17.28 -10.50
C ALA A 169 -12.01 -18.12 -9.68
N ASN A 170 -10.80 -17.60 -9.48
CA ASN A 170 -9.78 -18.10 -8.60
C ASN A 170 -9.25 -16.89 -7.82
N GLN A 171 -9.12 -17.02 -6.51
CA GLN A 171 -8.82 -15.94 -5.58
C GLN A 171 -7.44 -16.14 -4.96
N ALA A 172 -6.75 -15.04 -4.71
CA ALA A 172 -5.46 -15.08 -4.06
C ALA A 172 -5.53 -15.70 -2.66
N PRO A 173 -4.45 -16.37 -2.20
CA PRO A 173 -4.37 -16.86 -0.84
C PRO A 173 -4.56 -15.74 0.19
N THR A 174 -5.07 -16.11 1.36
CA THR A 174 -5.31 -15.22 2.49
C THR A 174 -4.49 -15.61 3.70
N LEU A 175 -4.20 -14.63 4.56
CA LEU A 175 -3.34 -14.77 5.73
C LEU A 175 -4.15 -14.52 6.99
N GLU A 176 -4.00 -15.41 7.97
CA GLU A 176 -4.59 -15.25 9.30
C GLU A 176 -3.57 -14.67 10.30
N SER A 177 -2.32 -15.13 10.22
CA SER A 177 -1.26 -14.59 11.08
C SER A 177 0.14 -14.93 10.59
N LEU A 178 1.10 -14.07 10.93
CA LEU A 178 2.53 -14.34 10.88
C LEU A 178 3.13 -14.16 12.28
N ARG A 179 3.93 -15.13 12.74
CA ARG A 179 4.62 -15.09 14.03
C ARG A 179 6.08 -15.47 13.90
N LEU A 180 6.95 -14.73 14.59
CA LEU A 180 8.37 -15.03 14.74
C LEU A 180 8.69 -15.20 16.23
N ALA A 181 9.32 -16.30 16.60
CA ALA A 181 9.51 -16.69 18.00
C ALA A 181 8.18 -16.69 18.79
N ARG A 182 7.09 -17.14 18.13
CA ARG A 182 5.69 -17.17 18.63
C ARG A 182 5.04 -15.81 18.86
N ARG A 183 5.71 -14.71 18.50
CA ARG A 183 5.26 -13.35 18.71
C ARG A 183 4.82 -12.68 17.40
N PRO A 184 3.76 -11.86 17.41
CA PRO A 184 3.40 -11.00 16.28
C PRO A 184 4.34 -9.79 16.18
N ALA A 185 4.25 -9.03 15.09
CA ALA A 185 5.06 -7.83 14.87
C ALA A 185 4.86 -6.76 15.96
N THR A 186 3.64 -6.63 16.47
CA THR A 186 3.26 -5.66 17.52
C THR A 186 4.02 -5.85 18.83
N ASP A 187 4.56 -7.05 19.08
CA ASP A 187 5.35 -7.33 20.27
C ASP A 187 6.79 -6.80 20.18
N SER A 188 7.19 -6.20 19.05
CA SER A 188 8.56 -5.72 18.79
C SER A 188 9.58 -6.83 19.03
N VAL A 189 9.58 -7.84 18.15
CA VAL A 189 10.37 -9.07 18.30
C VAL A 189 11.86 -8.76 18.46
N ARG A 190 12.47 -9.35 19.51
CA ARG A 190 13.91 -9.22 19.80
C ARG A 190 14.55 -10.59 19.86
N LEU A 191 15.60 -10.79 19.07
CA LEU A 191 16.29 -12.06 18.90
C LEU A 191 17.77 -11.94 19.32
N GLY A 192 18.32 -13.00 19.89
CA GLY A 192 19.75 -13.05 20.19
C GLY A 192 20.54 -13.49 18.96
N ALA A 193 21.62 -12.77 18.66
CA ALA A 193 22.51 -13.07 17.54
C ALA A 193 22.95 -14.54 17.47
N GLY A 194 22.84 -15.15 16.30
CA GLY A 194 23.23 -16.54 16.02
C GLY A 194 22.32 -17.60 16.65
N ARG A 195 21.18 -17.23 17.25
CA ARG A 195 20.21 -18.20 17.80
C ARG A 195 19.12 -18.52 16.78
N SER A 196 18.63 -19.75 16.80
CA SER A 196 17.55 -20.21 15.93
C SER A 196 16.17 -20.03 16.56
N TYR A 197 15.21 -19.58 15.75
CA TYR A 197 13.83 -19.31 16.13
C TYR A 197 12.88 -19.84 15.04
N LYS A 198 11.68 -20.23 15.45
CA LYS A 198 10.63 -20.60 14.50
C LYS A 198 9.90 -19.38 13.97
N ALA A 199 9.67 -19.35 12.67
CA ALA A 199 8.69 -18.48 12.03
C ALA A 199 7.54 -19.33 11.50
N LYS A 200 6.31 -18.88 11.71
CA LYS A 200 5.11 -19.58 11.26
C LYS A 200 4.11 -18.60 10.67
N VAL A 201 3.65 -18.90 9.46
CA VAL A 201 2.51 -18.24 8.83
C VAL A 201 1.30 -19.18 8.82
N VAL A 202 0.10 -18.64 8.96
CA VAL A 202 -1.16 -19.36 8.79
C VAL A 202 -1.86 -18.78 7.57
N VAL A 203 -2.13 -19.66 6.60
CA VAL A 203 -2.64 -19.30 5.27
C VAL A 203 -3.88 -20.13 4.98
N ALA A 204 -4.85 -19.55 4.30
CA ALA A 204 -5.96 -20.25 3.68
C ALA A 204 -6.07 -19.83 2.21
N ASP A 205 -6.14 -20.82 1.31
CA ASP A 205 -6.46 -20.59 -0.09
C ASP A 205 -7.99 -20.73 -0.29
N PRO A 206 -8.70 -19.70 -0.79
CA PRO A 206 -10.16 -19.75 -0.92
C PRO A 206 -10.68 -20.86 -1.84
N ASP A 207 -9.89 -21.27 -2.84
CA ASP A 207 -10.25 -22.28 -3.83
C ASP A 207 -9.72 -23.68 -3.45
N GLY A 208 -8.93 -23.77 -2.39
CA GLY A 208 -8.33 -25.00 -1.90
C GLY A 208 -7.08 -25.42 -2.68
N ASP A 209 -6.45 -24.48 -3.37
CA ASP A 209 -5.24 -24.75 -4.14
C ASP A 209 -4.03 -25.06 -3.24
N PRO A 210 -3.12 -25.95 -3.70
CA PRO A 210 -1.88 -26.19 -2.98
C PRO A 210 -0.96 -24.96 -3.08
N VAL A 211 -0.53 -24.45 -1.93
CA VAL A 211 0.33 -23.26 -1.87
C VAL A 211 1.81 -23.58 -1.68
N THR A 212 2.68 -22.72 -2.21
CA THR A 212 4.13 -22.75 -2.00
C THR A 212 4.62 -21.51 -1.28
N TYR A 213 5.73 -21.62 -0.54
CA TYR A 213 6.23 -20.56 0.34
C TYR A 213 7.61 -20.08 -0.10
N ARG A 214 7.85 -18.78 0.01
CA ARG A 214 9.17 -18.18 -0.18
C ARG A 214 9.46 -17.22 0.97
N TRP A 215 10.44 -17.58 1.78
CA TRP A 215 10.89 -16.77 2.91
C TRP A 215 12.15 -15.98 2.55
N ARG A 216 12.22 -14.73 3.01
CA ARG A 216 13.38 -13.84 2.82
C ARG A 216 13.62 -13.04 4.10
N VAL A 217 14.88 -12.77 4.43
CA VAL A 217 15.24 -11.78 5.46
C VAL A 217 15.98 -10.65 4.77
N LYS A 218 15.64 -9.41 5.08
CA LYS A 218 16.35 -8.21 4.61
C LYS A 218 16.71 -7.33 5.81
N PRO A 219 17.76 -6.50 5.74
CA PRO A 219 17.92 -5.38 6.68
C PRO A 219 16.67 -4.48 6.63
N GLU A 220 16.36 -3.82 7.74
CA GLU A 220 15.28 -2.82 7.76
C GLU A 220 15.68 -1.61 6.88
N SER A 221 14.71 -1.04 6.15
CA SER A 221 14.96 0.12 5.30
C SER A 221 15.33 1.35 6.14
N THR A 222 16.45 1.98 5.81
CA THR A 222 16.92 3.24 6.40
C THR A 222 16.50 4.48 5.62
N GLU A 223 15.81 4.31 4.48
CA GLU A 223 15.44 5.41 3.59
C GLU A 223 14.45 6.37 4.27
N THR A 224 14.57 7.68 4.04
CA THR A 224 13.66 8.70 4.60
C THR A 224 12.88 9.45 3.53
N VAL A 225 13.02 9.01 2.28
CA VAL A 225 12.36 9.60 1.12
C VAL A 225 10.84 9.46 1.22
N VAL A 226 10.12 10.48 0.76
CA VAL A 226 8.65 10.56 0.80
C VAL A 226 8.17 11.12 -0.54
N GLY A 227 7.06 10.60 -1.07
CA GLY A 227 6.39 11.20 -2.23
C GLY A 227 6.69 10.52 -3.57
N GLY A 228 6.93 9.21 -3.57
CA GLY A 228 6.97 8.43 -4.81
C GLY A 228 8.30 8.38 -5.54
N ASP A 229 9.35 9.03 -5.03
CA ASP A 229 10.72 8.90 -5.54
C ASP A 229 11.22 7.43 -5.50
N LEU A 230 12.22 7.14 -6.32
CA LEU A 230 12.80 5.80 -6.44
C LEU A 230 13.61 5.45 -5.19
N GLU A 231 13.23 4.36 -4.51
CA GLU A 231 14.04 3.72 -3.48
C GLU A 231 14.75 2.50 -4.06
N ALA A 232 16.04 2.33 -3.75
CA ALA A 232 16.78 1.14 -4.16
C ALA A 232 16.26 -0.10 -3.42
N GLY A 233 16.18 -1.24 -4.13
CA GLY A 233 15.84 -2.51 -3.52
C GLY A 233 16.87 -2.94 -2.48
N ILE A 234 16.39 -3.58 -1.40
CA ILE A 234 17.25 -4.08 -0.33
C ILE A 234 17.55 -5.56 -0.58
N GLY A 235 18.83 -5.95 -0.58
CA GLY A 235 19.27 -7.32 -0.80
C GLY A 235 18.84 -8.29 0.31
N ASP A 236 18.65 -9.56 -0.06
CA ASP A 236 18.35 -10.64 0.89
C ASP A 236 19.61 -11.04 1.70
N LEU A 237 19.40 -11.43 2.95
CA LEU A 237 20.42 -12.12 3.74
C LEU A 237 20.41 -13.61 3.39
N GLU A 238 21.57 -14.11 3.02
CA GLU A 238 21.80 -15.53 2.78
C GLU A 238 22.14 -16.30 4.08
N GLY A 239 21.95 -17.61 4.06
CA GLY A 239 22.39 -18.50 5.16
C GLY A 239 21.61 -18.39 6.47
N VAL A 240 20.54 -17.59 6.53
CA VAL A 240 19.71 -17.41 7.75
C VAL A 240 18.65 -18.48 7.93
N PHE A 241 18.36 -19.29 6.92
CA PHE A 241 17.38 -20.37 6.99
C PHE A 241 18.07 -21.73 7.01
N ALA A 242 17.51 -22.67 7.77
CA ALA A 242 17.99 -24.04 7.84
C ALA A 242 16.95 -25.01 7.25
N GLY A 243 17.40 -25.94 6.40
CA GLY A 243 16.55 -26.97 5.79
C GLY A 243 15.58 -26.44 4.76
N ASP A 244 14.46 -27.15 4.55
CA ASP A 244 13.44 -26.78 3.58
C ASP A 244 12.70 -25.50 4.01
N THR A 245 12.66 -24.52 3.12
CA THR A 245 12.00 -23.23 3.32
C THR A 245 10.66 -23.12 2.59
N ASP A 246 10.18 -24.18 1.94
CA ASP A 246 8.92 -24.22 1.19
C ASP A 246 7.70 -24.57 2.06
N LYS A 247 7.74 -24.22 3.36
CA LYS A 247 6.74 -24.63 4.35
C LYS A 247 6.15 -23.44 5.11
N ALA A 248 4.95 -23.64 5.66
CA ALA A 248 4.26 -22.68 6.50
C ALA A 248 4.99 -22.38 7.83
N GLU A 249 5.80 -23.32 8.32
CA GLU A 249 6.67 -23.14 9.49
C GLU A 249 8.12 -23.48 9.12
N ILE A 250 9.02 -22.54 9.38
CA ILE A 250 10.47 -22.68 9.12
C ILE A 250 11.29 -22.36 10.37
N THR A 251 12.56 -22.77 10.35
CA THR A 251 13.55 -22.36 11.36
C THR A 251 14.51 -21.34 10.75
N MET A 252 14.61 -20.18 11.39
CA MET A 252 15.48 -19.08 11.02
C MET A 252 16.52 -18.86 12.11
N THR A 253 17.79 -18.80 11.73
CA THR A 253 18.89 -18.35 12.60
C THR A 253 19.01 -16.84 12.48
N ALA A 254 18.89 -16.14 13.61
CA ALA A 254 19.06 -14.70 13.66
C ALA A 254 20.49 -14.32 13.22
N PRO A 255 20.66 -13.26 12.39
CA PRO A 255 21.98 -12.78 11.97
C PRO A 255 22.96 -12.59 13.13
N ASP A 256 24.26 -12.79 12.89
CA ASP A 256 25.28 -12.56 13.92
C ASP A 256 25.52 -11.07 14.20
N THR A 257 25.32 -10.22 13.19
CA THR A 257 25.42 -8.76 13.30
C THR A 257 24.19 -8.21 14.02
N PRO A 258 24.35 -7.49 15.15
CA PRO A 258 23.24 -6.78 15.77
C PRO A 258 22.69 -5.69 14.85
N GLY A 259 21.37 -5.56 14.79
CA GLY A 259 20.73 -4.63 13.88
C GLY A 259 19.24 -4.89 13.72
N GLU A 260 18.61 -4.07 12.88
CA GLU A 260 17.20 -4.14 12.54
C GLU A 260 17.02 -4.87 11.22
N TYR A 261 16.09 -5.82 11.22
CA TYR A 261 15.84 -6.71 10.09
C TYR A 261 14.35 -6.92 9.93
N ARG A 262 13.96 -7.45 8.77
CA ARG A 262 12.59 -7.83 8.48
C ARG A 262 12.55 -9.18 7.82
N LEU A 263 11.73 -10.06 8.37
CA LEU A 263 11.42 -11.36 7.79
C LEU A 263 10.17 -11.20 6.92
N PHE A 264 10.26 -11.64 5.68
CA PHE A 264 9.18 -11.67 4.70
C PHE A 264 8.77 -13.11 4.39
N VAL A 265 7.50 -13.30 4.10
CA VAL A 265 6.96 -14.51 3.47
C VAL A 265 6.07 -14.12 2.30
N MET A 266 6.31 -14.75 1.15
CA MET A 266 5.40 -14.80 0.02
C MET A 266 4.79 -16.19 -0.05
N VAL A 267 3.51 -16.26 -0.38
CA VAL A 267 2.77 -17.52 -0.53
C VAL A 267 2.09 -17.51 -1.89
N PHE A 268 2.36 -18.50 -2.73
CA PHE A 268 1.87 -18.57 -4.11
C PHE A 268 0.92 -19.75 -4.27
N ASP A 269 -0.18 -19.55 -4.99
CA ASP A 269 -1.18 -20.59 -5.30
C ASP A 269 -0.85 -21.42 -6.55
N GLY A 270 0.08 -20.94 -7.39
CA GLY A 270 0.40 -21.55 -8.67
C GLY A 270 -0.55 -21.17 -9.82
N HIS A 271 -1.53 -20.29 -9.58
CA HIS A 271 -2.51 -19.79 -10.55
C HIS A 271 -2.33 -18.29 -10.86
N GLY A 272 -1.18 -17.73 -10.49
CA GLY A 272 -0.84 -16.34 -10.76
C GLY A 272 -1.21 -15.39 -9.62
N HIS A 273 -1.51 -15.91 -8.43
CA HIS A 273 -1.77 -15.10 -7.26
C HIS A 273 -0.74 -15.33 -6.16
N ALA A 274 -0.65 -14.34 -5.27
CA ALA A 274 0.19 -14.40 -4.11
C ALA A 274 -0.41 -13.68 -2.89
N ALA A 275 -0.04 -14.18 -1.71
CA ALA A 275 -0.19 -13.48 -0.45
C ALA A 275 1.17 -13.10 0.11
N HIS A 276 1.24 -11.99 0.83
CA HIS A 276 2.48 -11.57 1.49
C HIS A 276 2.22 -11.12 2.94
N ALA A 277 3.19 -11.40 3.81
CA ALA A 277 3.29 -10.85 5.16
C ALA A 277 4.75 -10.62 5.53
N ASN A 278 4.99 -9.75 6.51
CA ASN A 278 6.32 -9.57 7.05
C ASN A 278 6.30 -9.20 8.54
N ILE A 279 7.45 -9.37 9.20
CA ILE A 279 7.64 -9.06 10.61
C ILE A 279 9.00 -8.40 10.83
N PRO A 280 9.04 -7.13 11.29
CA PRO A 280 10.27 -6.50 11.72
C PRO A 280 10.76 -7.13 13.03
N PHE A 281 12.07 -7.32 13.15
CA PHE A 281 12.73 -7.82 14.34
C PHE A 281 14.08 -7.17 14.58
N LEU A 282 14.46 -7.05 15.85
CA LEU A 282 15.74 -6.51 16.28
C LEU A 282 16.65 -7.65 16.76
N VAL A 283 17.84 -7.76 16.17
CA VAL A 283 18.90 -8.63 16.67
C VAL A 283 19.73 -7.86 17.68
N HIS A 284 19.85 -8.41 18.88
CA HIS A 284 20.77 -7.90 19.90
C HIS A 284 21.99 -8.81 20.04
N GLY A 285 23.12 -8.22 20.48
CA GLY A 285 24.36 -8.96 20.71
C GLY A 285 24.18 -10.14 21.67
N LYS A 286 25.08 -11.12 21.56
CA LYS A 286 25.16 -12.23 22.51
C LYS A 286 25.39 -11.62 23.89
N ARG A 287 24.46 -11.85 24.83
CA ARG A 287 24.79 -11.65 26.24
C ARG A 287 25.97 -12.57 26.52
N ARG A 288 27.11 -11.99 26.88
CA ARG A 288 28.23 -12.74 27.46
C ARG A 288 27.78 -13.39 28.77
#